data_AF-A0A2A4T3U6-F1
#
_entry.id   AF-A0A2A4T3U6-F1
#
_cell.length_a   1.000
_cell.length_b   1.000
_cell.length_c   1.000
_cell.angle_alpha   90.00
_cell.angle_beta   90.00
_cell.angle_gamma   90.00
#
_symmetry.space_group_name_H-M   'P 1'
#
loop_
_entity.id
_entity.type
_entity.pdbx_description
1 polymer ?
#
loop_
_entity_poly.entity_id
_entity_poly.type
_entity_poly.pdbx_seq_one_letter_code
_entity_poly.pdbx_strand_id
1 'polypeptide(L)'
;MISFLEQLPPNFGMFDLFAKVKDRTPFIIVCLQECERMNILLSEIRKSLNDLDAGLKGQLNITDAMESLSEALNLNKVSPDWEKWAYFSKKALVEWFADLLLRIEQLTLWGEEMVTPKVLWISGLFNPMSYLTAIMQNTSREH
;
A
#
# COMPACT_ATOMS: atom_id res chain seq x y z
N MET A 1 -19.01 -0.18 2.41
CA MET A 1 -18.24 1.09 2.30
C MET A 1 -17.64 1.49 3.64
N ILE A 2 -18.47 1.74 4.67
CA ILE A 2 -18.01 2.09 6.03
C ILE A 2 -16.98 1.07 6.58
N SER A 3 -17.26 -0.23 6.41
CA SER A 3 -16.35 -1.30 6.86
C SER A 3 -14.94 -1.27 6.24
N PHE A 4 -14.76 -0.80 5.00
CA PHE A 4 -13.42 -0.78 4.38
C PHE A 4 -12.61 0.41 4.91
N LEU A 5 -13.26 1.56 5.09
CA LEU A 5 -12.61 2.76 5.61
C LEU A 5 -12.17 2.58 7.07
N GLU A 6 -12.99 1.91 7.89
CA GLU A 6 -12.69 1.59 9.30
C GLU A 6 -11.52 0.60 9.44
N GLN A 7 -11.39 -0.34 8.52
CA GLN A 7 -10.31 -1.34 8.53
C GLN A 7 -9.01 -0.83 7.90
N LEU A 8 -9.03 0.30 7.19
CA LEU A 8 -7.88 0.83 6.47
C LEU A 8 -6.84 1.40 7.46
N PRO A 9 -5.62 0.83 7.55
CA PRO A 9 -4.58 1.32 8.45
C PRO A 9 -4.14 2.75 8.11
N PRO A 10 -3.58 3.50 9.08
CA PRO A 10 -3.02 4.81 8.81
C PRO A 10 -1.82 4.72 7.86
N ASN A 11 -1.47 5.86 7.25
CA ASN A 11 -0.26 5.96 6.46
C ASN A 11 0.98 5.73 7.34
N PHE A 12 2.03 5.16 6.76
CA PHE A 12 3.34 5.05 7.37
C PHE A 12 3.90 6.44 7.66
N GLY A 13 4.28 6.67 8.92
CA GLY A 13 4.99 7.87 9.37
C GLY A 13 6.40 7.92 8.79
N MET A 14 6.54 8.41 7.56
CA MET A 14 7.83 8.38 6.87
C MET A 14 8.94 9.10 7.64
N PHE A 15 8.63 10.22 8.30
CA PHE A 15 9.59 10.94 9.15
C PHE A 15 10.17 10.03 10.25
N ASP A 16 9.31 9.31 10.97
CA ASP A 16 9.73 8.40 12.03
C ASP A 16 10.51 7.21 11.48
N LEU A 17 10.10 6.67 10.33
CA LEU A 17 10.84 5.61 9.64
C LEU A 17 12.23 6.10 9.26
N PHE A 18 12.37 7.26 8.63
CA PHE A 18 13.68 7.84 8.28
C PHE A 18 14.55 8.10 9.52
N ALA A 19 13.96 8.53 10.64
CA ALA A 19 14.68 8.75 11.90
C ALA A 19 15.22 7.45 12.53
N LYS A 20 14.57 6.31 12.29
CA LYS A 20 15.01 4.98 12.77
C LYS A 20 16.18 4.40 11.95
N VAL A 21 16.45 4.90 10.76
CA VAL A 21 17.50 4.36 9.88
C VAL A 21 18.87 4.66 10.46
N LYS A 22 19.55 3.61 10.94
CA LYS A 22 20.96 3.70 11.37
C LYS A 22 21.91 3.66 10.18
N ASP A 23 21.72 2.68 9.30
CA ASP A 23 22.52 2.48 8.09
C ASP A 23 21.61 2.37 6.86
N ARG A 24 21.95 3.14 5.81
CA ARG A 24 21.22 3.10 4.54
C ARG A 24 21.70 1.94 3.67
N THR A 25 21.30 0.74 4.03
CA THR A 25 21.53 -0.45 3.20
C THR A 25 20.55 -0.47 2.01
N PRO A 26 20.88 -1.16 0.91
CA PRO A 26 19.97 -1.33 -0.21
C PRO A 26 18.58 -1.86 0.20
N PHE A 27 18.52 -2.76 1.19
CA PHE A 27 17.26 -3.31 1.70
C PHE A 27 16.40 -2.25 2.41
N ILE A 28 17.01 -1.38 3.21
CA ILE A 28 16.28 -0.30 3.89
C ILE A 28 15.73 0.69 2.88
N ILE A 29 16.48 0.98 1.82
CA ILE A 29 15.99 1.84 0.73
C ILE A 29 14.77 1.21 0.06
N VAL A 30 14.80 -0.11 -0.21
CA VAL A 30 13.62 -0.84 -0.74
C VAL A 30 12.43 -0.72 0.22
N CYS A 31 12.61 -0.99 1.51
CA CYS A 31 11.53 -0.88 2.49
C CYS A 31 10.89 0.51 2.50
N LEU A 32 11.70 1.58 2.53
CA LEU A 32 11.21 2.95 2.56
C LEU A 32 10.41 3.29 1.29
N GLN A 33 10.92 2.91 0.12
CA GLN A 33 10.24 3.13 -1.16
C GLN A 33 8.90 2.39 -1.23
N GLU A 34 8.84 1.17 -0.69
CA GLU A 34 7.62 0.39 -0.62
C GLU A 34 6.59 1.02 0.33
N CYS A 35 7.03 1.54 1.48
CA CYS A 35 6.17 2.31 2.40
C CYS A 35 5.63 3.60 1.74
N GLU A 36 6.47 4.33 0.99
CA GLU A 36 6.05 5.53 0.26
C GLU A 36 4.98 5.20 -0.80
N ARG A 37 5.17 4.13 -1.58
CA ARG A 37 4.17 3.66 -2.55
C ARG A 37 2.87 3.24 -1.89
N MET A 38 2.97 2.50 -0.77
CA MET A 38 1.79 2.10 -0.01
C MET A 38 1.02 3.33 0.50
N ASN A 39 1.72 4.38 0.96
CA ASN A 39 1.09 5.62 1.37
C ASN A 39 0.31 6.31 0.25
N ILE A 40 0.80 6.28 -0.99
CA ILE A 40 0.06 6.84 -2.13
C ILE A 40 -1.26 6.08 -2.32
N LEU A 41 -1.21 4.75 -2.34
CA LEU A 41 -2.40 3.91 -2.48
C LEU A 41 -3.38 4.12 -1.32
N LEU A 42 -2.90 4.08 -0.07
CA LEU A 42 -3.72 4.29 1.12
C LEU A 42 -4.39 5.67 1.14
N SER A 43 -3.67 6.70 0.73
CA SER A 43 -4.19 8.07 0.66
C SER A 43 -5.29 8.17 -0.38
N GLU A 44 -5.10 7.57 -1.56
CA GLU A 44 -6.11 7.57 -2.62
C GLU A 44 -7.38 6.84 -2.19
N ILE A 45 -7.26 5.62 -1.64
CA ILE A 45 -8.40 4.84 -1.13
C ILE A 45 -9.15 5.63 -0.06
N ARG A 46 -8.42 6.18 0.91
CA ARG A 46 -9.02 6.92 2.04
C ARG A 46 -9.75 8.17 1.55
N LYS A 47 -9.11 8.95 0.69
CA LYS A 47 -9.70 10.16 0.11
C LYS A 47 -10.96 9.81 -0.68
N SER A 48 -10.86 8.88 -1.63
CA SER A 48 -11.98 8.54 -2.51
C SER A 48 -13.17 7.96 -1.74
N LEU A 49 -12.93 7.15 -0.70
CA LEU A 49 -14.00 6.63 0.16
C LEU A 49 -14.66 7.72 1.03
N ASN A 50 -13.88 8.65 1.59
CA ASN A 50 -14.43 9.79 2.34
C ASN A 50 -15.25 10.71 1.45
N ASP A 51 -14.75 11.02 0.26
CA ASP A 51 -15.43 11.86 -0.72
C ASP A 51 -16.76 11.21 -1.14
N LEU A 52 -16.76 9.90 -1.40
CA LEU A 52 -17.99 9.15 -1.72
C LEU A 52 -18.99 9.14 -0.55
N ASP A 53 -18.54 8.91 0.69
CA ASP A 53 -19.41 8.96 1.88
C ASP A 53 -20.03 10.35 2.09
N ALA A 54 -19.24 11.42 1.92
CA ALA A 54 -19.72 12.80 1.99
C ALA A 54 -20.69 13.11 0.85
N GLY A 55 -20.44 12.62 -0.37
CA GLY A 55 -21.36 12.72 -1.51
C GLY A 55 -22.69 12.03 -1.26
N LEU A 56 -22.68 10.81 -0.71
CA LEU A 56 -23.89 10.06 -0.34
C LEU A 56 -24.69 10.74 0.79
N LYS A 57 -24.01 11.48 1.67
CA LYS A 57 -24.64 12.31 2.72
C LYS A 57 -25.14 13.67 2.22
N GLY A 58 -24.93 14.00 0.94
CA GLY A 58 -25.30 15.29 0.35
C GLY A 58 -24.42 16.46 0.80
N GLN A 59 -23.24 16.18 1.36
CA GLN A 59 -22.27 17.20 1.80
C GLN A 59 -21.35 17.65 0.67
N LEU A 60 -21.15 16.79 -0.33
CA LEU A 60 -20.43 17.10 -1.57
C LEU A 60 -21.34 16.84 -2.77
N ASN A 61 -21.10 17.56 -3.87
CA ASN A 61 -21.70 17.23 -5.14
C ASN A 61 -21.11 15.92 -5.66
N ILE A 62 -21.97 15.01 -6.10
CA ILE A 62 -21.56 13.75 -6.71
C ILE A 62 -20.79 14.04 -8.01
N THR A 63 -19.69 13.33 -8.19
CA THR A 63 -18.82 13.43 -9.37
C THR A 63 -18.74 12.08 -10.08
N ASP A 64 -18.37 12.08 -11.36
CA ASP A 64 -18.19 10.85 -12.15
C ASP A 64 -17.22 9.85 -11.48
N ALA A 65 -16.18 10.36 -10.80
CA ALA A 65 -15.23 9.52 -10.05
C ALA A 65 -15.91 8.81 -8.86
N MET A 66 -16.80 9.49 -8.15
CA MET A 66 -17.58 8.89 -7.06
C MET A 66 -18.56 7.83 -7.59
N GLU A 67 -19.21 8.09 -8.72
CA GLU A 67 -20.13 7.14 -9.35
C GLU A 67 -19.39 5.88 -9.81
N SER A 68 -18.26 6.05 -10.51
CA SER A 68 -17.37 4.96 -10.93
C SER A 68 -16.88 4.12 -9.75
N LEU A 69 -16.46 4.78 -8.67
CA LEU A 69 -16.06 4.09 -7.43
C LEU A 69 -17.24 3.32 -6.82
N SER A 70 -18.42 3.95 -6.71
CA SER A 70 -19.63 3.32 -6.18
C SER A 70 -20.01 2.07 -6.98
N GLU A 71 -19.99 2.16 -8.31
CA GLU A 71 -20.26 1.03 -9.20
C GLU A 71 -19.25 -0.10 -9.01
N ALA A 72 -17.95 0.21 -9.00
CA ALA A 72 -16.90 -0.79 -8.77
C ALA A 72 -17.08 -1.52 -7.43
N LEU A 73 -17.36 -0.77 -6.35
CA LEU A 73 -17.62 -1.33 -5.02
C LEU A 73 -18.85 -2.26 -5.03
N ASN A 74 -19.95 -1.84 -5.67
CA ASN A 74 -21.18 -2.64 -5.78
C ASN A 74 -20.97 -3.92 -6.60
N LEU A 75 -20.08 -3.87 -7.59
CA LEU A 75 -19.72 -5.03 -8.43
C LEU A 75 -18.60 -5.89 -7.84
N ASN A 76 -18.16 -5.63 -6.61
CA ASN A 76 -17.05 -6.34 -5.95
C ASN A 76 -15.74 -6.29 -6.77
N LYS A 77 -15.46 -5.15 -7.41
CA LYS A 77 -14.26 -4.90 -8.21
C LYS A 77 -13.41 -3.80 -7.57
N VAL A 78 -12.10 -3.89 -7.78
CA VAL A 78 -11.17 -2.81 -7.42
C VAL A 78 -11.42 -1.66 -8.40
N SER A 79 -11.49 -0.42 -7.89
CA SER A 79 -11.66 0.75 -8.74
C SER A 79 -10.42 0.93 -9.64
N PRO A 80 -10.59 1.30 -10.92
CA PRO A 80 -9.47 1.64 -11.80
C PRO A 80 -8.54 2.73 -11.23
N ASP A 81 -9.06 3.65 -10.41
CA ASP A 81 -8.27 4.69 -9.78
C ASP A 81 -7.33 4.15 -8.69
N TRP A 82 -7.73 3.07 -8.01
CA TRP A 82 -6.88 2.38 -7.05
C TRP A 82 -5.86 1.49 -7.77
N GLU A 83 -6.27 0.82 -8.85
CA GLU A 83 -5.40 -0.05 -9.65
C GLU A 83 -4.19 0.69 -10.23
N LYS A 84 -4.34 1.99 -10.58
CA LYS A 84 -3.23 2.84 -11.05
C LYS A 84 -2.05 2.91 -10.07
N TRP A 85 -2.35 2.87 -8.77
CA TRP A 85 -1.36 2.97 -7.70
C TRP A 85 -1.04 1.63 -7.05
N ALA A 86 -1.90 0.63 -7.27
CA ALA A 86 -1.77 -0.68 -6.70
C ALA A 86 -0.73 -1.56 -7.42
N TYR A 87 -0.40 -2.66 -6.76
CA TYR A 87 0.23 -3.81 -7.40
C TYR A 87 -0.77 -4.50 -8.34
N PHE A 88 -0.26 -5.14 -9.40
CA PHE A 88 -1.09 -5.86 -10.36
C PHE A 88 -1.80 -7.04 -9.68
N SER A 89 -3.12 -7.12 -9.86
CA SER A 89 -3.96 -8.17 -9.29
C SER A 89 -5.21 -8.39 -10.16
N LYS A 90 -5.76 -9.61 -10.11
CA LYS A 90 -7.09 -9.94 -10.66
C LYS A 90 -8.09 -10.38 -9.59
N LYS A 91 -7.72 -10.26 -8.31
CA LYS A 91 -8.58 -10.61 -7.17
C LYS A 91 -9.82 -9.71 -7.16
N ALA A 92 -10.94 -10.26 -6.71
CA ALA A 92 -12.13 -9.47 -6.41
C ALA A 92 -11.85 -8.53 -5.23
N LEU A 93 -12.63 -7.45 -5.08
CA LEU A 93 -12.38 -6.38 -4.11
C LEU A 93 -12.16 -6.89 -2.68
N VAL A 94 -13.04 -7.77 -2.18
CA VAL A 94 -12.94 -8.30 -0.81
C VAL A 94 -11.62 -9.06 -0.59
N GLU A 95 -11.25 -9.95 -1.53
CA GLU A 95 -10.00 -10.70 -1.45
C GLU A 95 -8.77 -9.82 -1.67
N TRP A 96 -8.88 -8.82 -2.54
CA TRP A 96 -7.82 -7.85 -2.80
C TRP A 96 -7.56 -6.97 -1.57
N PHE A 97 -8.61 -6.55 -0.87
CA PHE A 97 -8.49 -5.76 0.35
C PHE A 97 -7.84 -6.58 1.48
N ALA A 98 -8.23 -7.84 1.64
CA ALA A 98 -7.55 -8.73 2.59
C ALA A 98 -6.05 -8.90 2.26
N ASP A 99 -5.71 -9.04 0.97
CA ASP A 99 -4.32 -9.09 0.49
C ASP A 99 -3.57 -7.79 0.77
N LEU A 100 -4.23 -6.63 0.59
CA LEU A 100 -3.67 -5.31 0.89
C LEU A 100 -3.30 -5.20 2.37
N LEU A 101 -4.17 -5.64 3.27
CA LEU A 101 -3.91 -5.62 4.72
C LEU A 101 -2.67 -6.46 5.09
N LEU A 102 -2.51 -7.65 4.50
CA LEU A 102 -1.33 -8.49 4.73
C LEU A 102 -0.03 -7.84 4.22
N ARG A 103 -0.10 -7.10 3.11
CA ARG A 103 1.06 -6.35 2.59
C ARG A 103 1.44 -5.20 3.52
N ILE A 104 0.44 -4.49 4.05
CA ILE A 104 0.66 -3.43 5.04
C ILE A 104 1.30 -4.00 6.29
N GLU A 105 0.82 -5.15 6.78
CA GLU A 105 1.41 -5.84 7.94
C GLU A 105 2.89 -6.19 7.70
N GLN A 106 3.22 -6.79 6.55
CA GLN A 106 4.61 -7.07 6.18
C GLN A 106 5.48 -5.80 6.20
N LEU A 107 5.02 -4.70 5.60
CA LEU A 107 5.76 -3.44 5.56
C LEU A 107 5.87 -2.79 6.95
N THR A 108 4.85 -2.97 7.79
CA THR A 108 4.87 -2.49 9.18
C THR A 108 5.95 -3.19 9.97
N LEU A 109 5.98 -4.54 9.93
CA LEU A 109 7.00 -5.33 10.61
C LEU A 109 8.42 -5.00 10.10
N TRP A 110 8.59 -4.84 8.78
CA TRP A 110 9.88 -4.48 8.21
C TRP A 110 10.32 -3.07 8.62
N GLY A 111 9.41 -2.09 8.56
CA GLY A 111 9.70 -0.70 8.90
C GLY A 111 9.88 -0.44 10.40
N GLU A 112 9.24 -1.21 11.27
CA GLU A 112 9.39 -1.07 12.72
C GLU A 112 10.77 -1.50 13.20
N GLU A 113 11.23 -2.65 12.71
CA GLU A 113 12.52 -3.24 13.08
C GLU A 113 13.69 -2.59 12.33
N MET A 114 13.46 -2.03 11.12
CA MET A 114 14.52 -1.58 10.21
C MET A 114 15.61 -2.64 10.01
N VAL A 115 15.21 -3.91 10.04
CA VAL A 115 16.05 -5.07 9.81
C VAL A 115 15.38 -5.88 8.71
N THR A 116 16.14 -6.25 7.67
CA THR A 116 15.63 -7.10 6.60
C THR A 116 15.12 -8.42 7.17
N PRO A 117 13.84 -8.78 6.96
CA PRO A 117 13.29 -10.03 7.44
C PRO A 117 14.05 -11.22 6.85
N LYS A 118 14.29 -12.27 7.66
CA LYS A 118 14.89 -13.53 7.17
C LYS A 118 14.03 -14.20 6.11
N VAL A 119 12.71 -14.01 6.20
CA VAL A 119 11.72 -14.50 5.24
C VAL A 119 10.87 -13.31 4.85
N LEU A 120 10.82 -13.00 3.55
CA LEU A 120 10.03 -11.92 2.99
C LEU A 120 9.08 -12.50 1.94
N TRP A 121 7.80 -12.12 1.99
CA TRP A 121 6.84 -12.44 0.94
C TRP A 121 7.09 -11.52 -0.26
N ILE A 122 7.93 -11.99 -1.18
CA ILE A 122 8.43 -11.21 -2.33
C ILE A 122 7.29 -10.73 -3.24
N SER A 123 6.27 -11.55 -3.50
CA SER A 123 5.11 -11.12 -4.30
C SER A 123 4.18 -10.15 -3.56
N GLY A 124 4.42 -9.93 -2.26
CA GLY A 124 3.82 -8.89 -1.43
C GLY A 124 4.33 -7.47 -1.75
N LEU A 125 5.47 -7.34 -2.44
CA LEU A 125 6.07 -6.06 -2.80
C LEU A 125 5.43 -5.45 -4.05
N PHE A 126 5.42 -4.11 -4.13
CA PHE A 126 5.14 -3.35 -5.36
C PHE A 126 6.26 -3.51 -6.38
N ASN A 127 7.53 -3.52 -5.95
CA ASN A 127 8.68 -3.71 -6.82
C ASN A 127 9.61 -4.84 -6.36
N PRO A 128 9.26 -6.11 -6.64
CA PRO A 128 10.10 -7.26 -6.32
C PRO A 128 11.52 -7.20 -6.90
N MET A 129 11.69 -6.58 -8.09
CA MET A 129 13.00 -6.47 -8.75
C MET A 129 13.97 -5.57 -7.99
N SER A 130 13.46 -4.52 -7.32
CA SER A 130 14.29 -3.66 -6.47
C SER A 130 14.89 -4.46 -5.32
N TYR A 131 14.09 -5.34 -4.71
CA TYR A 131 14.55 -6.24 -3.65
C TYR A 131 15.61 -7.24 -4.14
N LEU A 132 15.38 -7.88 -5.30
CA LEU A 132 16.38 -8.78 -5.90
C LEU A 132 17.69 -8.05 -6.20
N THR A 133 17.62 -6.80 -6.66
CA THR A 133 18.80 -5.95 -6.89
C THR A 133 19.52 -5.63 -5.59
N ALA A 134 18.78 -5.35 -4.51
CA ALA A 134 19.35 -5.15 -3.17
C ALA A 134 20.08 -6.40 -2.67
N ILE A 135 19.53 -7.60 -2.91
CA ILE A 135 20.22 -8.88 -2.61
C ILE A 135 21.55 -8.96 -3.36
N MET A 136 21.53 -8.76 -4.69
CA MET A 136 22.75 -8.81 -5.51
C MET A 136 23.81 -7.84 -4.99
N GLN A 137 23.43 -6.60 -4.69
CA GLN A 137 24.34 -5.59 -4.16
C GLN A 137 24.93 -5.96 -2.80
N ASN A 138 24.14 -6.60 -1.93
CA ASN A 138 24.64 -7.02 -0.61
C ASN A 138 25.60 -8.20 -0.75
N THR A 139 25.23 -9.24 -1.51
CA THR A 139 26.10 -10.40 -1.74
C THR A 139 27.42 -10.01 -2.42
N SER A 140 27.41 -9.12 -3.41
CA SER A 140 28.64 -8.62 -4.06
C SER A 140 29.52 -7.74 -3.19
N ARG A 141 29.08 -7.33 -1.98
CA ARG A 141 29.92 -6.61 -1.01
C ARG A 141 30.53 -7.54 0.03
N GLU A 142 29.92 -8.71 0.24
CA GLU A 142 30.36 -9.74 1.19
C GLU A 142 31.31 -10.77 0.54
N HIS A 143 31.43 -10.76 -0.78
CA HIS A 143 32.29 -11.62 -1.61
C HIS A 143 33.10 -10.78 -2.59
#